data_AF-A0A1X0A6V6-F1
#
_entry.id   AF-A0A1X0A6V6-F1
#
_cell.length_a   1.000
_cell.length_b   1.000
_cell.length_c   1.000
_cell.angle_alpha   90.00
_cell.angle_beta   90.00
_cell.angle_gamma   90.00
#
_symmetry.space_group_name_H-M   'P 1'
#
loop_
_entity.id
_entity.type
_entity.pdbx_description
1 polymer ?
#
loop_
_entity_poly.entity_id
_entity_poly.type
_entity_poly.pdbx_seq_one_letter_code
_entity_poly.pdbx_strand_id
1 'polypeptide(L)'
;MGVLRFIWRRVLAFDRIGSRIPQLIQVWLLELFFVMPLTFFIGKLIDIRGAFGVPGTGERLDSVFWGALVVSLIFGFFFVRSLVKPRVVQGSWTPVVHANVGPVTAYGGNRAWTVTYPYLTSHPSYALLLLLTAPIPAVMWAATINQGDSTFYFRMCGIVGLIIVGCMALARVLAWYVFRFGRRRLNEQLDGLPISQRRLGWELAWKPVLVLMVLMYAIVGLPLGVMWLKEKRTIAALPVVTVADAQRPGNYRRVEGTVASGPIYWAPRGTGRGGNNYAGAGVLVVLRSGGEALLLAEALSVPDFKGMMTGVRHGALRATGKVIGAFTADERKYYGFDETAFPEPAAGGRVMLLLSNP
;
A
#
# COMPACT_ATOMS: atom_id res chain seq x y z
N MET A 1 26.98 18.22 30.37
CA MET A 1 26.07 18.88 29.39
C MET A 1 26.63 19.04 27.96
N GLY A 2 27.95 19.05 27.72
CA GLY A 2 28.52 19.23 26.37
C GLY A 2 28.23 18.10 25.37
N VAL A 3 28.21 16.85 25.82
CA VAL A 3 27.91 15.67 24.97
C VAL A 3 26.43 15.64 24.56
N LEU A 4 25.52 15.96 25.49
CA LEU A 4 24.09 16.14 25.19
C LEU A 4 23.85 17.32 24.25
N ARG A 5 24.55 18.47 24.41
CA ARG A 5 24.52 19.58 23.46
C ARG A 5 25.14 19.24 22.10
N PHE A 6 26.11 18.33 22.04
CA PHE A 6 26.75 17.89 20.79
C PHE A 6 25.88 16.88 20.04
N ILE A 7 25.28 15.93 20.75
CA ILE A 7 24.25 15.03 20.23
C ILE A 7 23.05 15.87 19.79
N TRP A 8 22.59 16.82 20.61
CA TRP A 8 21.55 17.77 20.22
C TRP A 8 21.98 18.71 19.09
N ARG A 9 23.22 19.17 18.95
CA ARG A 9 23.67 19.98 17.80
C ARG A 9 23.76 19.18 16.50
N ARG A 10 24.09 17.89 16.57
CA ARG A 10 24.05 16.97 15.42
C ARG A 10 22.64 16.52 15.10
N VAL A 11 21.79 16.35 16.11
CA VAL A 11 20.34 16.20 15.97
C VAL A 11 19.70 17.54 15.54
N LEU A 12 20.29 18.71 15.76
CA LEU A 12 19.86 20.00 15.18
C LEU A 12 20.31 20.15 13.71
N ALA A 13 21.01 19.18 13.13
CA ALA A 13 20.99 19.03 11.67
C ALA A 13 19.56 18.69 11.18
N PHE A 14 18.73 18.10 12.05
CA PHE A 14 17.29 17.95 11.88
C PHE A 14 16.55 19.30 11.98
N ASP A 15 17.15 20.37 12.50
CA ASP A 15 16.55 21.72 12.46
C ASP A 15 16.67 22.32 11.05
N ARG A 16 17.82 22.13 10.39
CA ARG A 16 18.03 22.54 8.98
C ARG A 16 17.29 21.65 7.98
N ILE A 17 17.13 20.37 8.28
CA ILE A 17 16.41 19.41 7.43
C ILE A 17 14.91 19.46 7.73
N GLY A 18 14.54 19.50 9.01
CA GLY A 18 13.17 19.54 9.52
C GLY A 18 12.44 20.83 9.18
N SER A 19 13.13 21.98 9.16
CA SER A 19 12.54 23.23 8.65
C SER A 19 12.04 23.11 7.21
N ARG A 20 12.55 22.18 6.40
CA ARG A 20 12.12 21.95 5.01
C ARG A 20 11.06 20.88 4.84
N ILE A 21 10.79 20.08 5.88
CA ILE A 21 9.74 19.05 5.84
C ILE A 21 8.37 19.67 5.48
N PRO A 22 7.93 20.80 6.05
CA PRO A 22 6.66 21.43 5.66
C PRO A 22 6.56 21.72 4.16
N GLN A 23 7.64 22.21 3.54
CA GLN A 23 7.69 22.49 2.11
C GLN A 23 7.65 21.20 1.27
N LEU A 24 8.37 20.16 1.67
CA LEU A 24 8.31 18.85 1.00
C LEU A 24 6.92 18.23 1.12
N ILE A 25 6.27 18.35 2.27
CA ILE A 25 4.88 17.91 2.49
C ILE A 25 3.93 18.72 1.60
N GLN A 26 4.11 20.03 1.48
CA GLN A 26 3.26 20.86 0.62
C GLN A 26 3.38 20.45 -0.86
N VAL A 27 4.60 20.20 -1.33
CA VAL A 27 4.85 19.68 -2.69
C VAL A 27 4.19 18.31 -2.86
N TRP A 28 4.38 17.41 -1.89
CA TRP A 28 3.76 16.09 -1.91
C TRP A 28 2.23 16.15 -1.90
N LEU A 29 1.61 17.01 -1.08
CA LEU A 29 0.15 17.18 -1.02
C LEU A 29 -0.40 17.70 -2.34
N LEU A 30 0.26 18.67 -2.96
CA LEU A 30 -0.13 19.16 -4.29
C LEU A 30 -0.14 18.01 -5.31
N GLU A 31 0.89 17.17 -5.29
CA GLU A 31 0.97 16.00 -6.16
C GLU A 31 -0.06 14.94 -5.81
N LEU A 32 -0.33 14.71 -4.53
CA LEU A 32 -1.34 13.77 -4.05
C LEU A 32 -2.74 14.17 -4.54
N PHE A 33 -3.09 15.46 -4.44
CA PHE A 33 -4.36 16.00 -4.94
C PHE A 33 -4.44 16.07 -6.46
N PHE A 34 -3.32 15.98 -7.17
CA PHE A 34 -3.33 15.77 -8.60
C PHE A 34 -3.56 14.29 -8.95
N VAL A 35 -2.74 13.40 -8.39
CA VAL A 35 -2.67 11.96 -8.72
C VAL A 35 -3.93 11.22 -8.28
N MET A 36 -4.31 11.31 -7.01
CA MET A 36 -5.35 10.45 -6.46
C MET A 36 -6.73 10.73 -7.08
N PRO A 37 -7.16 12.00 -7.21
CA PRO A 37 -8.44 12.28 -7.86
C PRO A 37 -8.45 11.88 -9.35
N LEU A 38 -7.34 12.07 -10.08
CA LEU A 38 -7.23 11.61 -11.47
C LEU A 38 -7.34 10.09 -11.58
N THR A 39 -6.67 9.39 -10.66
CA THR A 39 -6.65 7.94 -10.58
C THR A 39 -8.05 7.38 -10.40
N PHE A 40 -8.81 7.91 -9.44
CA PHE A 40 -10.17 7.47 -9.18
C PHE A 40 -11.13 7.83 -10.32
N PHE A 41 -10.97 9.00 -10.94
CA PHE A 41 -11.77 9.39 -12.10
C PHE A 41 -11.57 8.45 -13.29
N ILE A 42 -10.31 8.25 -13.72
CA ILE A 42 -9.99 7.36 -14.84
C ILE A 42 -10.34 5.91 -14.50
N GLY A 43 -10.03 5.46 -13.28
CA GLY A 43 -10.39 4.15 -12.79
C GLY A 43 -11.90 3.90 -12.86
N LYS A 44 -12.73 4.88 -12.49
CA LYS A 44 -14.19 4.76 -12.59
C LYS A 44 -14.68 4.74 -14.04
N LEU A 45 -14.07 5.51 -14.94
CA LEU A 45 -14.40 5.44 -16.37
C LEU A 45 -14.13 4.06 -16.96
N ILE A 46 -13.00 3.45 -16.60
CA ILE A 46 -12.66 2.08 -17.03
C ILE A 46 -13.63 1.08 -16.38
N ASP A 47 -13.93 1.24 -15.10
CA ASP A 47 -14.88 0.40 -14.36
C ASP A 47 -16.28 0.38 -14.98
N ILE A 48 -16.79 1.54 -15.40
CA ILE A 48 -18.09 1.67 -16.07
C ILE A 48 -18.10 0.96 -17.42
N ARG A 49 -17.02 1.07 -18.19
CA ARG A 49 -16.90 0.49 -19.54
C ARG A 49 -16.54 -0.99 -19.53
N GLY A 50 -15.84 -1.45 -18.49
CA GLY A 50 -15.20 -2.75 -18.45
C GLY A 50 -13.85 -2.76 -19.18
N ALA A 51 -12.97 -3.65 -18.78
CA ALA A 51 -11.72 -3.95 -19.48
C ALA A 51 -11.20 -5.32 -19.04
N PHE A 52 -10.23 -5.88 -19.79
CA PHE A 52 -9.56 -7.14 -19.45
C PHE A 52 -10.52 -8.33 -19.25
N GLY A 53 -11.60 -8.40 -20.04
CA GLY A 53 -12.62 -9.45 -19.94
C GLY A 53 -13.65 -9.23 -18.82
N VAL A 54 -13.50 -8.19 -18.00
CA VAL A 54 -14.48 -7.84 -16.97
C VAL A 54 -15.58 -6.96 -17.58
N PRO A 55 -16.86 -7.35 -17.49
CA PRO A 55 -17.97 -6.55 -18.02
C PRO A 55 -18.06 -5.21 -17.27
N GLY A 56 -18.37 -4.12 -17.97
CA GLY A 56 -18.59 -2.80 -17.37
C GLY A 56 -19.81 -2.75 -16.45
N THR A 57 -19.83 -1.85 -15.47
CA THR A 57 -21.03 -1.65 -14.65
C THR A 57 -22.17 -0.98 -15.42
N GLY A 58 -21.85 -0.23 -16.49
CA GLY A 58 -22.84 0.54 -17.25
C GLY A 58 -23.44 1.73 -16.48
N GLU A 59 -22.95 2.01 -15.28
CA GLU A 59 -23.43 3.10 -14.43
C GLU A 59 -23.10 4.47 -15.06
N ARG A 60 -23.91 5.47 -14.72
CA ARG A 60 -23.56 6.86 -15.03
C ARG A 60 -22.47 7.35 -14.09
N LEU A 61 -21.61 8.24 -14.61
CA LEU A 61 -20.56 8.83 -13.80
C LEU A 61 -21.15 9.82 -12.80
N ASP A 62 -21.02 9.53 -11.51
CA ASP A 62 -21.50 10.38 -10.43
C ASP A 62 -20.73 11.72 -10.37
N SER A 63 -21.43 12.75 -9.90
CA SER A 63 -20.94 14.10 -9.61
C SER A 63 -19.66 14.13 -8.78
N VAL A 64 -19.48 13.19 -7.84
CA VAL A 64 -18.26 13.07 -7.02
C VAL A 64 -17.02 12.85 -7.89
N PHE A 65 -17.12 12.03 -8.95
CA PHE A 65 -16.01 11.79 -9.86
C PHE A 65 -15.71 13.00 -10.74
N TRP A 66 -16.74 13.73 -11.18
CA TRP A 66 -16.53 15.01 -11.87
C TRP A 66 -15.83 16.03 -10.96
N GLY A 67 -16.22 16.12 -9.68
CA GLY A 67 -15.52 16.93 -8.69
C GLY A 67 -14.06 16.51 -8.52
N ALA A 68 -13.78 15.20 -8.46
CA ALA A 68 -12.43 14.67 -8.41
C ALA A 68 -11.59 15.08 -9.64
N LEU A 69 -12.16 15.07 -10.84
CA LEU A 69 -11.50 15.57 -12.04
C LEU A 69 -11.16 17.05 -11.92
N VAL A 70 -12.10 17.90 -11.47
CA VAL A 70 -11.86 19.35 -11.31
C VAL A 70 -10.71 19.61 -10.34
N VAL A 71 -10.70 18.93 -9.18
CA VAL A 71 -9.58 19.02 -8.23
C VAL A 71 -8.28 18.62 -8.90
N SER A 72 -8.25 17.48 -9.59
CA SER A 72 -7.07 17.02 -10.31
C SER A 72 -6.57 18.05 -11.33
N LEU A 73 -7.45 18.66 -12.12
CA LEU A 73 -7.08 19.66 -13.12
C LEU A 73 -6.45 20.90 -12.49
N ILE A 74 -6.99 21.39 -11.36
CA ILE A 74 -6.44 22.55 -10.63
C ILE A 74 -5.02 22.24 -10.13
N PHE A 75 -4.85 21.12 -9.43
CA PHE A 75 -3.54 20.74 -8.87
C PHE A 75 -2.54 20.32 -9.97
N GLY A 76 -3.02 19.66 -11.03
CA GLY A 76 -2.27 19.31 -12.22
C GLY A 76 -1.75 20.54 -12.97
N PHE A 77 -2.56 21.61 -13.06
CA PHE A 77 -2.10 22.89 -13.61
C PHE A 77 -0.92 23.45 -12.81
N PHE A 78 -0.99 23.44 -11.48
CA PHE A 78 0.13 23.90 -10.65
C PHE A 78 1.37 23.00 -10.78
N PHE A 79 1.19 21.69 -10.87
CA PHE A 79 2.27 20.75 -11.14
C PHE A 79 2.97 21.06 -12.47
N VAL A 80 2.23 21.13 -13.58
CA VAL A 80 2.78 21.43 -14.92
C VAL A 80 3.41 22.82 -14.95
N ARG A 81 2.77 23.82 -14.36
CA ARG A 81 3.32 25.17 -14.23
C ARG A 81 4.66 25.17 -13.48
N SER A 82 4.78 24.37 -12.41
CA SER A 82 6.02 24.25 -11.65
C SER A 82 7.16 23.65 -12.48
N LEU A 83 6.85 22.71 -13.40
CA LEU A 83 7.83 22.08 -14.29
C LEU A 83 8.32 23.04 -15.39
N VAL A 84 7.40 23.79 -16.00
CA VAL A 84 7.70 24.67 -17.14
C VAL A 84 8.26 26.01 -16.70
N LYS A 85 7.80 26.56 -15.57
CA LYS A 85 8.22 27.86 -15.03
C LYS A 85 8.79 27.73 -13.62
N PRO A 86 9.92 27.04 -13.45
CA PRO A 86 10.53 26.82 -12.15
C PRO A 86 11.05 28.11 -11.54
N ARG A 87 11.02 28.15 -10.20
CA ARG A 87 11.42 29.30 -9.38
C ARG A 87 12.24 28.83 -8.19
N VAL A 88 13.19 29.65 -7.78
CA VAL A 88 13.74 29.61 -6.42
C VAL A 88 12.82 30.45 -5.54
N VAL A 89 12.30 29.86 -4.48
CA VAL A 89 11.40 30.53 -3.54
C VAL A 89 12.05 30.48 -2.17
N GLN A 90 11.93 31.57 -1.41
CA GLN A 90 12.25 31.54 0.01
C GLN A 90 11.01 31.12 0.80
N GLY A 91 11.10 29.99 1.49
CA GLY A 91 10.13 29.59 2.50
C GLY A 91 10.55 30.11 3.86
N SER A 92 9.57 30.42 4.70
CA SER A 92 9.78 30.65 6.13
C SER A 92 8.89 29.70 6.93
N TRP A 93 9.42 29.17 8.02
CA TRP A 93 8.67 28.38 8.97
C TRP A 93 8.87 28.92 10.37
N THR A 94 7.78 29.16 11.08
CA THR A 94 7.77 29.64 12.47
C THR A 94 7.17 28.55 13.36
N PRO A 95 7.91 28.00 14.33
CA PRO A 95 7.37 26.99 15.24
C PRO A 95 6.24 27.57 16.08
N VAL A 96 5.16 26.81 16.23
CA VAL A 96 4.10 27.12 17.17
C VAL A 96 4.52 26.59 18.55
N VAL A 97 4.58 27.48 19.52
CA VAL A 97 4.80 27.16 20.93
C VAL A 97 3.50 27.33 21.70
N HIS A 98 3.33 26.55 22.77
CA HIS A 98 2.22 26.71 23.69
C HIS A 98 2.74 27.21 25.03
N ALA A 99 1.96 28.04 25.69
CA ALA A 99 2.20 28.47 27.07
C ALA A 99 0.90 28.37 27.85
N ASN A 100 0.97 27.79 29.04
CA ASN A 100 -0.17 27.75 29.95
C ASN A 100 -0.20 29.05 30.75
N VAL A 101 -1.28 29.81 30.62
CA VAL A 101 -1.53 31.04 31.36
C VAL A 101 -2.79 30.83 32.19
N GLY A 102 -2.60 30.43 33.46
CA GLY A 102 -3.71 30.00 34.32
C GLY A 102 -4.41 28.76 33.75
N PRO A 103 -5.76 28.74 33.63
CA PRO A 103 -6.49 27.59 33.10
C PRO A 103 -6.50 27.50 31.56
N VAL A 104 -5.84 28.43 30.84
CA VAL A 104 -5.89 28.50 29.37
C VAL A 104 -4.52 28.20 28.77
N THR A 105 -4.46 27.27 27.81
CA THR A 105 -3.29 27.04 26.97
C THR A 105 -3.34 27.96 25.75
N ALA A 106 -2.46 28.95 25.70
CA ALA A 106 -2.32 29.84 24.56
C ALA A 106 -1.30 29.26 23.57
N TYR A 107 -1.67 29.21 22.28
CA TYR A 107 -0.79 28.80 21.19
C TYR A 107 -0.35 30.06 20.41
N GLY A 108 0.96 30.20 20.16
CA GLY A 108 1.51 31.33 19.43
C GLY A 108 2.75 30.94 18.63
N GLY A 109 2.95 31.56 17.47
CA GLY A 109 4.17 31.37 16.69
C GLY A 109 5.35 32.11 17.33
N ASN A 110 6.43 31.39 17.67
CA ASN A 110 7.63 32.04 18.19
C ASN A 110 8.47 32.62 17.04
N ARG A 111 8.24 33.89 16.71
CA ARG A 111 8.91 34.58 15.60
C ARG A 111 10.44 34.60 15.74
N ALA A 112 10.97 34.56 16.96
CA ALA A 112 12.42 34.52 17.21
C ALA A 112 13.06 33.22 16.71
N TRP A 113 12.27 32.16 16.50
CA TRP A 113 12.73 30.87 15.98
C TRP A 113 12.29 30.64 14.53
N THR A 114 11.93 31.71 13.80
CA THR A 114 11.58 31.60 12.38
C THR A 114 12.80 31.21 11.57
N VAL A 115 12.70 30.12 10.83
CA VAL A 115 13.75 29.65 9.92
C VAL A 115 13.36 30.00 8.50
N THR A 116 14.22 30.74 7.80
CA THR A 116 14.07 31.01 6.36
C THR A 116 14.99 30.08 5.56
N TYR A 117 14.50 29.56 4.45
CA TYR A 117 15.28 28.65 3.60
C TYR A 117 14.88 28.78 2.13
N PRO A 118 15.85 28.81 1.21
CA PRO A 118 15.58 28.72 -0.22
C PRO A 118 15.25 27.27 -0.61
N TYR A 119 14.27 27.10 -1.49
CA TYR A 119 13.95 25.81 -2.10
C TYR A 119 13.63 25.98 -3.59
N LEU A 120 13.78 24.88 -4.33
CA LEU A 120 13.43 24.80 -5.75
C LEU A 120 12.01 24.29 -5.91
N THR A 121 11.27 24.76 -6.91
CA THR A 121 9.90 24.26 -7.17
C THR A 121 9.85 22.99 -8.02
N SER A 122 10.90 22.68 -8.80
CA SER A 122 10.86 21.64 -9.84
C SER A 122 12.05 20.68 -9.84
N HIS A 123 12.80 20.60 -8.75
CA HIS A 123 14.02 19.79 -8.71
C HIS A 123 13.70 18.30 -8.93
N PRO A 124 14.51 17.55 -9.68
CA PRO A 124 14.21 16.15 -10.03
C PRO A 124 14.14 15.22 -8.82
N SER A 125 14.82 15.55 -7.72
CA SER A 125 14.74 14.76 -6.48
C SER A 125 13.32 14.65 -5.93
N TYR A 126 12.44 15.63 -6.18
CA TYR A 126 11.04 15.56 -5.74
C TYR A 126 10.24 14.45 -6.43
N ALA A 127 10.75 13.87 -7.52
CA ALA A 127 10.18 12.63 -8.04
C ALA A 127 10.18 11.51 -6.99
N LEU A 128 11.11 11.52 -6.04
CA LEU A 128 11.11 10.59 -4.92
C LEU A 128 9.92 10.81 -3.98
N LEU A 129 9.36 12.02 -3.87
CA LEU A 129 8.16 12.25 -3.04
C LEU A 129 6.97 11.43 -3.54
N LEU A 130 6.94 11.07 -4.82
CA LEU A 130 5.93 10.19 -5.38
C LEU A 130 5.99 8.77 -4.78
N LEU A 131 7.13 8.36 -4.20
CA LEU A 131 7.23 7.11 -3.45
C LEU A 131 6.42 7.16 -2.15
N LEU A 132 6.08 8.34 -1.61
CA LEU A 132 5.13 8.41 -0.50
C LEU A 132 3.69 8.13 -0.96
N THR A 133 3.38 8.44 -2.22
CA THR A 133 2.06 8.19 -2.81
C THR A 133 1.93 6.79 -3.40
N ALA A 134 2.99 6.27 -4.04
CA ALA A 134 2.99 5.01 -4.78
C ALA A 134 2.49 3.77 -3.99
N PRO A 135 2.71 3.63 -2.67
CA PRO A 135 2.16 2.54 -1.88
C PRO A 135 0.63 2.46 -1.94
N ILE A 136 -0.08 3.58 -2.06
CA ILE A 136 -1.55 3.60 -2.10
C ILE A 136 -2.07 2.81 -3.31
N PRO A 137 -1.78 3.19 -4.58
CA PRO A 137 -2.21 2.42 -5.74
C PRO A 137 -1.55 1.04 -5.83
N ALA A 138 -0.31 0.87 -5.33
CA ALA A 138 0.34 -0.43 -5.29
C ALA A 138 -0.44 -1.44 -4.44
N VAL A 139 -0.89 -1.05 -3.24
CA VAL A 139 -1.70 -1.90 -2.37
C VAL A 139 -3.08 -2.13 -2.98
N MET A 140 -3.71 -1.12 -3.58
CA MET A 140 -5.01 -1.30 -4.25
C MET A 140 -4.95 -2.36 -5.35
N TRP A 141 -3.87 -2.39 -6.15
CA TRP A 141 -3.67 -3.42 -7.15
C TRP A 141 -3.30 -4.78 -6.54
N ALA A 142 -2.32 -4.81 -5.65
CA ALA A 142 -1.82 -6.05 -5.06
C ALA A 142 -2.89 -6.78 -4.22
N ALA A 143 -3.65 -6.05 -3.40
CA ALA A 143 -4.70 -6.61 -2.55
C ALA A 143 -5.93 -7.09 -3.33
N THR A 144 -6.05 -6.73 -4.61
CA THR A 144 -7.19 -7.08 -5.45
C THR A 144 -6.85 -8.06 -6.57
N ILE A 145 -5.61 -8.54 -6.68
CA ILE A 145 -5.20 -9.41 -7.80
C ILE A 145 -5.91 -10.77 -7.79
N ASN A 146 -6.08 -11.35 -6.59
CA ASN A 146 -6.77 -12.64 -6.39
C ASN A 146 -8.24 -12.48 -6.02
N GLN A 147 -8.69 -11.25 -5.83
CA GLN A 147 -10.10 -10.95 -5.62
C GLN A 147 -10.87 -11.19 -6.92
N GLY A 148 -12.14 -11.55 -6.81
CA GLY A 148 -13.02 -11.57 -7.98
C GLY A 148 -13.27 -10.15 -8.53
N ASP A 149 -13.99 -10.08 -9.64
CA ASP A 149 -14.20 -8.87 -10.43
C ASP A 149 -15.11 -7.84 -9.74
N SER A 150 -15.68 -8.14 -8.58
CA SER A 150 -16.33 -7.12 -7.72
C SER A 150 -15.36 -6.03 -7.27
N THR A 151 -14.07 -6.34 -7.16
CA THR A 151 -13.02 -5.38 -6.78
C THR A 151 -12.31 -4.74 -7.97
N PHE A 152 -12.83 -4.96 -9.19
CA PHE A 152 -12.22 -4.52 -10.44
C PHE A 152 -11.91 -3.01 -10.46
N TYR A 153 -12.82 -2.19 -9.94
CA TYR A 153 -12.61 -0.75 -9.79
C TYR A 153 -11.31 -0.41 -9.03
N PHE A 154 -11.09 -1.04 -7.87
CA PHE A 154 -9.89 -0.82 -7.07
C PHE A 154 -8.64 -1.32 -7.76
N ARG A 155 -8.72 -2.47 -8.45
CA ARG A 155 -7.62 -3.01 -9.26
C ARG A 155 -7.21 -2.02 -10.36
N MET A 156 -8.19 -1.47 -11.08
CA MET A 156 -7.95 -0.48 -12.13
C MET A 156 -7.40 0.82 -11.59
N CYS A 157 -7.93 1.33 -10.48
CA CYS A 157 -7.36 2.48 -9.78
C CYS A 157 -5.90 2.23 -9.37
N GLY A 158 -5.57 1.04 -8.89
CA GLY A 158 -4.18 0.69 -8.57
C GLY A 158 -3.26 0.75 -9.78
N ILE A 159 -3.66 0.15 -10.91
CA ILE A 159 -2.87 0.17 -12.15
C ILE A 159 -2.72 1.60 -12.69
N VAL A 160 -3.84 2.32 -12.82
CA VAL A 160 -3.86 3.70 -13.33
C VAL A 160 -3.03 4.63 -12.45
N GLY A 161 -3.16 4.52 -11.12
CA GLY A 161 -2.41 5.35 -10.18
C GLY A 161 -0.90 5.14 -10.29
N LEU A 162 -0.46 3.88 -10.44
CA LEU A 162 0.96 3.57 -10.69
C LEU A 162 1.45 4.15 -12.02
N ILE A 163 0.63 4.09 -13.08
CA ILE A 163 0.96 4.69 -14.39
C ILE A 163 1.09 6.21 -14.26
N ILE A 164 0.14 6.89 -13.63
CA ILE A 164 0.17 8.36 -13.45
C ILE A 164 1.41 8.76 -12.64
N VAL A 165 1.68 8.07 -11.54
CA VAL A 165 2.89 8.30 -10.73
C VAL A 165 4.17 8.12 -11.56
N GLY A 166 4.26 7.04 -12.34
CA GLY A 166 5.39 6.80 -13.24
C GLY A 166 5.56 7.91 -14.28
N CYS A 167 4.47 8.34 -14.91
CA CYS A 167 4.45 9.43 -15.87
C CYS A 167 4.88 10.77 -15.25
N MET A 168 4.48 11.07 -14.01
CA MET A 168 4.90 12.28 -13.30
C MET A 168 6.38 12.27 -12.95
N ALA A 169 6.89 11.13 -12.49
CA ALA A 169 8.32 10.95 -12.24
C ALA A 169 9.12 11.16 -13.54
N LEU A 170 8.66 10.56 -14.64
CA LEU A 170 9.27 10.72 -15.95
C LEU A 170 9.21 12.19 -16.43
N ALA A 171 8.06 12.86 -16.29
CA ALA A 171 7.89 14.26 -16.66
C ALA A 171 8.87 15.18 -15.91
N ARG A 172 9.11 14.93 -14.61
CA ARG A 172 10.12 15.67 -13.82
C ARG A 172 11.54 15.46 -14.38
N VAL A 173 11.91 14.20 -14.66
CA VAL A 173 13.23 13.86 -15.20
C VAL A 173 13.43 14.50 -16.58
N LEU A 174 12.45 14.38 -17.48
CA LEU A 174 12.49 14.98 -18.81
C LEU A 174 12.56 16.51 -18.75
N ALA A 175 11.73 17.16 -17.92
CA ALA A 175 11.74 18.61 -17.75
C ALA A 175 13.10 19.14 -17.30
N TRP A 176 13.80 18.40 -16.42
CA TRP A 176 15.08 18.82 -15.87
C TRP A 176 16.27 18.50 -16.79
N TYR A 177 16.38 17.26 -17.27
CA TYR A 177 17.57 16.78 -17.98
C TYR A 177 17.49 17.00 -19.50
N VAL A 178 16.31 16.82 -20.09
CA VAL A 178 16.10 16.93 -21.55
C VAL A 178 15.75 18.36 -21.93
N PHE A 179 14.64 18.88 -21.40
CA PHE A 179 14.16 20.22 -21.76
C PHE A 179 14.87 21.35 -21.02
N ARG A 180 15.56 21.05 -19.92
CA ARG A 180 16.37 21.98 -19.12
C ARG A 180 15.62 23.22 -18.63
N PHE A 181 14.30 23.15 -18.45
CA PHE A 181 13.45 24.28 -18.07
C PHE A 181 13.89 24.96 -16.75
N GLY A 182 14.39 24.18 -15.79
CA GLY A 182 14.90 24.70 -14.51
C GLY A 182 16.37 25.02 -14.45
N ARG A 183 17.17 24.46 -15.35
CA ARG A 183 18.62 24.55 -15.27
C ARG A 183 19.15 25.93 -15.69
N ARG A 184 18.51 26.56 -16.68
CA ARG A 184 18.92 27.90 -17.17
C ARG A 184 18.72 28.99 -16.13
N ARG A 185 17.50 29.09 -15.55
CA ARG A 185 17.20 30.08 -14.49
C ARG A 185 18.01 29.89 -13.21
N LEU A 186 18.32 28.63 -12.86
CA LEU A 186 19.16 28.35 -11.70
C LEU A 186 20.59 28.85 -11.92
N ASN A 187 21.12 28.70 -13.14
CA ASN A 187 22.46 29.20 -13.47
C ASN A 187 22.50 30.73 -13.42
N GLU A 188 21.49 31.41 -13.98
CA GLU A 188 21.38 32.87 -13.94
C GLU A 188 21.30 33.44 -12.51
N GLN A 189 20.63 32.75 -11.59
CA GLN A 189 20.53 33.16 -10.18
C GLN A 189 21.75 32.76 -9.32
N LEU A 190 22.63 31.89 -9.83
CA LEU A 190 23.86 31.46 -9.15
C LEU A 190 25.09 32.19 -9.64
N ASP A 191 24.98 33.00 -10.70
CA ASP A 191 26.05 33.84 -11.18
C ASP A 191 26.48 34.81 -10.06
N GLY A 192 27.76 34.71 -9.66
CA GLY A 192 28.35 35.52 -8.59
C GLY A 192 28.34 34.90 -7.18
N LEU A 193 27.73 33.72 -6.96
CA LEU A 193 27.82 33.02 -5.67
C LEU A 193 28.95 31.97 -5.68
N PRO A 194 29.76 31.85 -4.60
CA PRO A 194 30.89 30.91 -4.52
C PRO A 194 30.48 29.43 -4.34
N ILE A 195 29.22 29.07 -4.65
CA ILE A 195 28.66 27.74 -4.41
C ILE A 195 28.36 27.07 -5.75
N SER A 196 28.93 25.88 -5.95
CA SER A 196 28.65 25.10 -7.17
C SER A 196 27.20 24.61 -7.22
N GLN A 197 26.61 24.64 -8.42
CA GLN A 197 25.25 24.18 -8.70
C GLN A 197 24.97 22.77 -8.17
N ARG A 198 25.95 21.87 -8.26
CA ARG A 198 25.86 20.48 -7.79
C ARG A 198 25.76 20.41 -6.27
N ARG A 199 26.60 21.17 -5.55
CA ARG A 199 26.57 21.22 -4.09
C ARG A 199 25.29 21.86 -3.58
N LEU A 200 24.81 22.89 -4.26
CA LEU A 200 23.54 23.53 -3.96
C LEU A 200 22.35 22.57 -4.15
N GLY A 201 22.22 21.92 -5.30
CA GLY A 201 21.14 20.95 -5.54
C GLY A 201 21.17 19.78 -4.56
N TRP A 202 22.37 19.34 -4.17
CA TRP A 202 22.54 18.32 -3.14
C TRP A 202 22.00 18.76 -1.77
N GLU A 203 22.51 19.88 -1.25
CA GLU A 203 22.14 20.36 0.07
C GLU A 203 20.72 20.93 0.12
N LEU A 204 20.22 21.54 -0.97
CA LEU A 204 18.88 22.13 -1.03
C LEU A 204 17.78 21.10 -1.24
N ALA A 205 17.98 20.14 -2.14
CA ALA A 205 16.88 19.31 -2.63
C ALA A 205 17.10 17.80 -2.44
N TRP A 206 18.29 17.25 -2.71
CA TRP A 206 18.50 15.79 -2.56
C TRP A 206 18.52 15.34 -1.10
N LYS A 207 19.40 15.95 -0.28
CA LYS A 207 19.59 15.56 1.11
C LYS A 207 18.30 15.58 1.95
N PRO A 208 17.48 16.66 1.95
CA PRO A 208 16.26 16.65 2.75
C PRO A 208 15.22 15.65 2.23
N VAL A 209 15.12 15.45 0.92
CA VAL A 209 14.20 14.46 0.34
C VAL A 209 14.61 13.03 0.69
N LEU A 210 15.89 12.69 0.58
CA LEU A 210 16.39 11.37 0.94
C LEU A 210 16.20 11.08 2.43
N VAL A 211 16.48 12.07 3.30
CA VAL A 211 16.26 11.91 4.74
C VAL A 211 14.78 11.72 5.05
N LEU A 212 13.89 12.51 4.44
CA LEU A 212 12.44 12.34 4.59
C LEU A 212 12.00 10.94 4.13
N MET A 213 12.51 10.48 2.98
CA MET A 213 12.18 9.18 2.43
C MET A 213 12.59 8.04 3.36
N VAL A 214 13.85 8.04 3.80
CA VAL A 214 14.38 7.03 4.72
C VAL A 214 13.61 7.04 6.02
N LEU A 215 13.34 8.22 6.60
CA LEU A 215 12.60 8.34 7.84
C LEU A 215 11.17 7.78 7.70
N MET A 216 10.46 8.16 6.65
CA MET A 216 9.07 7.73 6.43
C MET A 216 8.96 6.22 6.24
N TYR A 217 9.84 5.64 5.41
CA TYR A 217 9.87 4.20 5.19
C TYR A 217 10.44 3.43 6.38
N ALA A 218 11.35 4.00 7.17
CA ALA A 218 11.83 3.35 8.39
C ALA A 218 10.75 3.28 9.46
N ILE A 219 10.01 4.39 9.70
CA ILE A 219 8.94 4.45 10.71
C ILE A 219 7.83 3.44 10.42
N VAL A 220 7.47 3.25 9.16
CA VAL A 220 6.38 2.33 8.77
C VAL A 220 6.91 0.92 8.48
N GLY A 221 7.98 0.82 7.69
CA GLY A 221 8.51 -0.45 7.19
C GLY A 221 9.20 -1.30 8.25
N LEU A 222 9.91 -0.70 9.23
CA LEU A 222 10.57 -1.48 10.27
C LEU A 222 9.56 -2.21 11.18
N PRO A 223 8.53 -1.55 11.76
CA PRO A 223 7.53 -2.25 12.55
C PRO A 223 6.80 -3.33 11.76
N LEU A 224 6.36 -3.04 10.53
CA LEU A 224 5.69 -4.03 9.68
C LEU A 224 6.58 -5.23 9.37
N GLY A 225 7.86 -5.00 9.05
CA GLY A 225 8.83 -6.07 8.80
C GLY A 225 9.08 -6.94 10.04
N VAL A 226 9.19 -6.32 11.23
CA VAL A 226 9.33 -7.06 12.49
C VAL A 226 8.07 -7.87 12.81
N MET A 227 6.88 -7.30 12.64
CA MET A 227 5.60 -8.01 12.82
C MET A 227 5.50 -9.22 11.89
N TRP A 228 5.82 -9.04 10.61
CA TRP A 228 5.81 -10.12 9.61
C TRP A 228 6.82 -11.22 9.93
N LEU A 229 8.05 -10.87 10.35
CA LEU A 229 9.05 -11.84 10.77
C LEU A 229 8.61 -12.62 12.01
N LYS A 230 7.98 -11.95 12.98
CA LYS A 230 7.44 -12.60 14.18
C LYS A 230 6.33 -13.58 13.80
N GLU A 231 5.40 -13.18 12.94
CA GLU A 231 4.33 -14.05 12.43
C GLU A 231 4.90 -15.29 11.73
N LYS A 232 5.90 -15.13 10.84
CA LYS A 232 6.54 -16.26 10.16
C LYS A 232 7.22 -17.23 11.12
N ARG A 233 7.88 -16.72 12.17
CA ARG A 233 8.49 -17.56 13.22
C ARG A 233 7.43 -18.30 14.02
N THR A 234 6.33 -17.64 14.39
CA THR A 234 5.19 -18.27 15.08
C THR A 234 4.62 -19.40 14.24
N ILE A 235 4.35 -19.16 12.95
CA ILE A 235 3.85 -20.18 12.03
C ILE A 235 4.82 -21.35 11.90
N ALA A 236 6.12 -21.09 11.76
CA ALA A 236 7.13 -22.15 11.64
C ALA A 236 7.23 -23.04 12.90
N ALA A 237 6.95 -22.47 14.08
CA ALA A 237 6.93 -23.20 15.34
C ALA A 237 5.67 -24.05 15.55
N LEU A 238 4.60 -23.81 14.78
CA LEU A 238 3.37 -24.60 14.90
C LEU A 238 3.63 -26.06 14.50
N PRO A 239 3.01 -27.02 15.19
CA PRO A 239 3.02 -28.42 14.76
C PRO A 239 2.27 -28.62 13.44
N VAL A 240 2.70 -29.61 12.66
CA VAL A 240 1.99 -30.06 11.45
C VAL A 240 0.73 -30.81 11.87
N VAL A 241 -0.36 -30.60 11.13
CA VAL A 241 -1.66 -31.19 11.42
C VAL A 241 -1.65 -32.70 11.21
N THR A 242 -2.37 -33.39 12.08
CA THR A 242 -2.72 -34.81 11.95
C THR A 242 -4.22 -34.99 12.11
N VAL A 243 -4.77 -36.13 11.69
CA VAL A 243 -6.20 -36.42 11.86
C VAL A 243 -6.62 -36.42 13.34
N ALA A 244 -5.73 -36.79 14.25
CA ALA A 244 -5.98 -36.74 15.70
C ALA A 244 -6.31 -35.32 16.21
N ASP A 245 -5.87 -34.28 15.50
CA ASP A 245 -6.18 -32.89 15.87
C ASP A 245 -7.66 -32.54 15.69
N ALA A 246 -8.46 -33.35 14.98
CA ALA A 246 -9.91 -33.18 14.89
C ALA A 246 -10.59 -33.16 16.28
N GLN A 247 -10.00 -33.83 17.27
CA GLN A 247 -10.47 -33.83 18.66
C GLN A 247 -10.06 -32.58 19.46
N ARG A 248 -9.34 -31.64 18.82
CA ARG A 248 -8.79 -30.43 19.46
C ARG A 248 -9.07 -29.16 18.63
N PRO A 249 -10.36 -28.83 18.39
CA PRO A 249 -10.74 -27.65 17.63
C PRO A 249 -10.22 -26.36 18.30
N GLY A 250 -9.99 -25.34 17.49
CA GLY A 250 -9.48 -24.04 17.93
C GLY A 250 -7.95 -23.89 17.83
N ASN A 251 -7.20 -24.98 17.73
CA ASN A 251 -5.75 -24.93 17.62
C ASN A 251 -5.29 -24.58 16.20
N TYR A 252 -4.25 -23.76 16.11
CA TYR A 252 -3.57 -23.48 14.84
C TYR A 252 -2.57 -24.58 14.50
N ARG A 253 -2.57 -25.03 13.25
CA ARG A 253 -1.67 -26.07 12.73
C ARG A 253 -1.16 -25.70 11.35
N ARG A 254 0.05 -26.18 11.04
CA ARG A 254 0.56 -26.18 9.66
C ARG A 254 -0.04 -27.34 8.88
N VAL A 255 -0.38 -27.13 7.62
CA VAL A 255 -0.83 -28.17 6.70
C VAL A 255 0.27 -28.39 5.68
N GLU A 256 0.80 -29.61 5.63
CA GLU A 256 1.78 -30.02 4.62
C GLU A 256 1.34 -31.36 4.02
N GLY A 257 1.14 -31.38 2.70
CA GLY A 257 0.61 -32.56 2.04
C GLY A 257 0.53 -32.43 0.53
N THR A 258 -0.15 -33.38 -0.09
CA THR A 258 -0.41 -33.39 -1.53
C THR A 258 -1.88 -33.11 -1.81
N VAL A 259 -2.16 -32.17 -2.70
CA VAL A 259 -3.53 -31.83 -3.11
C VAL A 259 -4.19 -33.06 -3.73
N ALA A 260 -5.33 -33.46 -3.18
CA ALA A 260 -6.09 -34.65 -3.56
C ALA A 260 -7.22 -34.35 -4.56
N SER A 261 -7.73 -33.11 -4.55
CA SER A 261 -8.87 -32.68 -5.36
C SER A 261 -8.61 -31.34 -6.05
N GLY A 262 -9.41 -31.03 -7.08
CA GLY A 262 -9.54 -29.65 -7.54
C GLY A 262 -10.09 -28.75 -6.41
N PRO A 263 -9.79 -27.44 -6.42
CA PRO A 263 -10.39 -26.50 -5.50
C PRO A 263 -11.89 -26.35 -5.80
N ILE A 264 -12.69 -26.32 -4.74
CA ILE A 264 -14.13 -26.04 -4.79
C ILE A 264 -14.32 -24.59 -4.37
N TYR A 265 -15.18 -23.88 -5.09
CA TYR A 265 -15.52 -22.51 -4.80
C TYR A 265 -17.03 -22.37 -4.63
N TRP A 266 -17.45 -21.74 -3.55
CA TRP A 266 -18.85 -21.54 -3.22
C TRP A 266 -19.23 -20.07 -3.32
N ALA A 267 -20.44 -19.84 -3.81
CA ALA A 267 -21.05 -18.53 -3.92
C ALA A 267 -22.56 -18.66 -3.67
N PRO A 268 -23.00 -18.91 -2.42
CA PRO A 268 -24.40 -19.23 -2.11
C PRO A 268 -25.38 -18.11 -2.48
N ARG A 269 -24.89 -16.88 -2.66
CA ARG A 269 -25.68 -15.71 -3.11
C ARG A 269 -25.33 -15.27 -4.53
N GLY A 270 -24.74 -16.16 -5.31
CA GLY A 270 -24.24 -15.87 -6.65
C GLY A 270 -22.85 -15.25 -6.64
N THR A 271 -22.23 -15.28 -7.81
CA THR A 271 -20.82 -14.91 -8.02
C THR A 271 -20.59 -13.45 -8.34
N GLY A 272 -21.64 -12.63 -8.33
CA GLY A 272 -21.59 -11.20 -8.67
C GLY A 272 -21.04 -10.93 -10.08
N ARG A 273 -20.50 -9.72 -10.24
CA ARG A 273 -19.89 -9.25 -11.50
C ARG A 273 -18.75 -10.18 -11.94
N GLY A 274 -18.71 -10.52 -13.22
CA GLY A 274 -17.62 -11.33 -13.81
C GLY A 274 -17.65 -12.82 -13.45
N GLY A 275 -18.61 -13.28 -12.64
CA GLY A 275 -18.81 -14.71 -12.41
C GLY A 275 -17.78 -15.39 -11.49
N ASN A 276 -16.90 -14.63 -10.83
CA ASN A 276 -15.72 -15.17 -10.14
C ASN A 276 -15.53 -14.66 -8.69
N ASN A 277 -16.57 -14.03 -8.09
CA ASN A 277 -16.56 -13.65 -6.68
C ASN A 277 -17.11 -14.80 -5.85
N TYR A 278 -16.26 -15.42 -5.03
CA TYR A 278 -16.64 -16.54 -4.19
C TYR A 278 -16.65 -16.12 -2.73
N ALA A 279 -17.63 -16.64 -1.98
CA ALA A 279 -17.78 -16.39 -0.55
C ALA A 279 -17.11 -17.47 0.30
N GLY A 280 -16.80 -18.62 -0.30
CA GLY A 280 -16.04 -19.69 0.34
C GLY A 280 -15.22 -20.45 -0.68
N ALA A 281 -14.16 -21.10 -0.22
CA ALA A 281 -13.39 -22.05 -1.02
C ALA A 281 -12.91 -23.23 -0.18
N GLY A 282 -12.60 -24.35 -0.80
CA GLY A 282 -12.09 -25.53 -0.11
C GLY A 282 -11.26 -26.43 -1.01
N VAL A 283 -10.33 -27.18 -0.42
CA VAL A 283 -9.54 -28.21 -1.11
C VAL A 283 -9.22 -29.36 -0.17
N LEU A 284 -9.19 -30.57 -0.72
CA LEU A 284 -8.77 -31.75 0.00
C LEU A 284 -7.26 -31.98 -0.16
N VAL A 285 -6.59 -32.28 0.94
CA VAL A 285 -5.13 -32.48 0.99
C VAL A 285 -4.84 -33.81 1.69
N VAL A 286 -4.11 -34.71 1.02
CA VAL A 286 -3.59 -35.93 1.65
C VAL A 286 -2.42 -35.56 2.56
N LEU A 287 -2.50 -35.96 3.82
CA LEU A 287 -1.48 -35.66 4.81
C LEU A 287 -0.33 -36.66 4.75
N ARG A 288 0.89 -36.19 4.97
CA ARG A 288 2.08 -37.06 5.07
C ARG A 288 2.02 -38.03 6.26
N SER A 289 1.31 -37.65 7.31
CA SER A 289 1.07 -38.48 8.50
C SER A 289 0.04 -39.59 8.29
N GLY A 290 -0.59 -39.65 7.11
CA GLY A 290 -1.78 -40.47 6.86
C GLY A 290 -3.08 -39.70 7.13
N GLY A 291 -4.14 -40.08 6.40
CA GLY A 291 -5.44 -39.42 6.40
C GLY A 291 -5.46 -38.13 5.56
N GLU A 292 -6.50 -37.33 5.76
CA GLU A 292 -6.80 -36.15 4.94
C GLU A 292 -7.02 -34.89 5.77
N ALA A 293 -6.70 -33.74 5.19
CA ALA A 293 -7.10 -32.43 5.67
C ALA A 293 -8.03 -31.76 4.66
N LEU A 294 -9.20 -31.34 5.12
CA LEU A 294 -10.09 -30.45 4.37
C LEU A 294 -9.77 -29.02 4.76
N LEU A 295 -9.08 -28.31 3.86
CA LEU A 295 -8.67 -26.92 4.07
C LEU A 295 -9.69 -25.99 3.41
N LEU A 296 -10.28 -25.13 4.22
CA LEU A 296 -11.40 -24.26 3.87
C LEU A 296 -11.00 -22.80 4.01
N ALA A 297 -11.61 -21.92 3.23
CA ALA A 297 -11.38 -20.48 3.29
C ALA A 297 -12.71 -19.75 3.27
N GLU A 298 -12.92 -18.92 4.29
CA GLU A 298 -14.05 -17.98 4.36
C GLU A 298 -13.85 -16.82 3.37
N ALA A 299 -14.87 -15.98 3.22
CA ALA A 299 -14.91 -14.91 2.20
C ALA A 299 -13.65 -14.04 2.16
N LEU A 300 -13.13 -13.62 3.32
CA LEU A 300 -11.92 -12.79 3.40
C LEU A 300 -10.62 -13.56 3.14
N SER A 301 -10.63 -14.89 3.32
CA SER A 301 -9.50 -15.78 3.09
C SER A 301 -9.49 -16.41 1.69
N VAL A 302 -10.56 -16.29 0.89
CA VAL A 302 -10.61 -16.80 -0.50
C VAL A 302 -9.46 -16.26 -1.37
N PRO A 303 -9.06 -14.98 -1.30
CA PRO A 303 -7.94 -14.46 -2.07
C PRO A 303 -6.60 -15.10 -1.66
N ASP A 304 -6.41 -15.32 -0.36
CA ASP A 304 -5.23 -16.02 0.17
C ASP A 304 -5.24 -17.50 -0.24
N PHE A 305 -6.41 -18.13 -0.25
CA PHE A 305 -6.59 -19.49 -0.76
C PHE A 305 -6.22 -19.58 -2.24
N LYS A 306 -6.71 -18.66 -3.07
CA LYS A 306 -6.33 -18.60 -4.50
C LYS A 306 -4.83 -18.40 -4.65
N GLY A 307 -4.23 -17.47 -3.89
CA GLY A 307 -2.79 -17.24 -3.86
C GLY A 307 -2.01 -18.50 -3.48
N MET A 308 -2.42 -19.19 -2.42
CA MET A 308 -1.86 -20.47 -1.98
C MET A 308 -1.96 -21.53 -3.09
N MET A 309 -3.12 -21.68 -3.73
CA MET A 309 -3.32 -22.66 -4.80
C MET A 309 -2.46 -22.37 -6.03
N THR A 310 -2.21 -21.10 -6.39
CA THR A 310 -1.25 -20.77 -7.46
C THR A 310 0.20 -21.15 -7.14
N GLY A 311 0.51 -21.31 -5.85
CA GLY A 311 1.83 -21.74 -5.36
C GLY A 311 2.03 -23.25 -5.34
N VAL A 312 0.99 -24.06 -5.57
CA VAL A 312 1.09 -25.53 -5.58
C VAL A 312 1.91 -25.98 -6.77
N ARG A 313 3.06 -26.63 -6.52
CA ARG A 313 3.93 -27.21 -7.54
C ARG A 313 4.09 -28.70 -7.28
N HIS A 314 3.98 -29.50 -8.34
CA HIS A 314 4.03 -30.97 -8.24
C HIS A 314 3.03 -31.54 -7.21
N GLY A 315 1.87 -30.89 -7.06
CA GLY A 315 0.83 -31.29 -6.11
C GLY A 315 1.13 -30.97 -4.64
N ALA A 316 2.33 -30.49 -4.29
CA ALA A 316 2.69 -30.18 -2.91
C ALA A 316 2.07 -28.85 -2.43
N LEU A 317 1.41 -28.89 -1.28
CA LEU A 317 0.77 -27.73 -0.65
C LEU A 317 1.35 -27.48 0.75
N ARG A 318 1.54 -26.20 1.07
CA ARG A 318 1.90 -25.71 2.40
C ARG A 318 0.96 -24.60 2.81
N ALA A 319 0.31 -24.75 3.96
CA ALA A 319 -0.62 -23.76 4.49
C ALA A 319 -0.60 -23.72 6.01
N THR A 320 -1.36 -22.79 6.58
CA THR A 320 -1.66 -22.74 8.02
C THR A 320 -3.17 -22.60 8.17
N GLY A 321 -3.72 -23.26 9.17
CA GLY A 321 -5.14 -23.10 9.46
C GLY A 321 -5.48 -23.41 10.90
N LYS A 322 -6.64 -22.92 11.31
CA LYS A 322 -7.26 -23.20 12.60
C LYS A 322 -8.14 -24.43 12.46
N VAL A 323 -7.90 -25.44 13.28
CA VAL A 323 -8.70 -26.67 13.28
C VAL A 323 -10.12 -26.35 13.73
N ILE A 324 -11.11 -26.89 13.00
CA ILE A 324 -12.53 -26.78 13.33
C ILE A 324 -13.14 -28.16 13.50
N GLY A 325 -14.16 -28.25 14.35
CA GLY A 325 -14.84 -29.53 14.63
C GLY A 325 -15.95 -29.83 13.62
N ALA A 326 -16.72 -28.83 13.22
CA ALA A 326 -17.83 -28.95 12.28
C ALA A 326 -18.15 -27.57 11.68
N PHE A 327 -18.86 -27.55 10.56
CA PHE A 327 -19.40 -26.31 10.00
C PHE A 327 -20.54 -25.79 10.87
N THR A 328 -20.42 -24.52 11.25
CA THR A 328 -21.48 -23.73 11.86
C THR A 328 -22.59 -23.44 10.86
N ALA A 329 -23.78 -23.10 11.37
CA ALA A 329 -24.90 -22.70 10.52
C ALA A 329 -24.57 -21.43 9.69
N ASP A 330 -23.76 -20.53 10.24
CA ASP A 330 -23.36 -19.30 9.56
C ASP A 330 -22.37 -19.57 8.42
N GLU A 331 -21.37 -20.44 8.63
CA GLU A 331 -20.44 -20.81 7.55
C GLU A 331 -21.17 -21.46 6.36
N ARG A 332 -22.17 -22.31 6.63
CA ARG A 332 -23.04 -22.87 5.57
C ARG A 332 -23.85 -21.79 4.88
N LYS A 333 -24.47 -20.88 5.65
CA LYS A 333 -25.36 -19.83 5.11
C LYS A 333 -24.62 -18.75 4.32
N TYR A 334 -23.46 -18.32 4.79
CA TYR A 334 -22.74 -17.16 4.24
C TYR A 334 -21.59 -17.55 3.31
N TYR A 335 -20.88 -18.64 3.60
CA TYR A 335 -19.76 -19.10 2.78
C TYR A 335 -20.12 -20.28 1.88
N GLY A 336 -21.22 -20.98 2.17
CA GLY A 336 -21.71 -22.09 1.35
C GLY A 336 -20.95 -23.39 1.59
N PHE A 337 -20.23 -23.51 2.72
CA PHE A 337 -19.48 -24.73 3.01
C PHE A 337 -20.38 -25.96 3.01
N ASP A 338 -19.97 -26.95 2.23
CA ASP A 338 -20.66 -28.21 2.06
C ASP A 338 -19.62 -29.33 1.98
N GLU A 339 -19.66 -30.24 2.95
CA GLU A 339 -18.69 -31.34 3.03
C GLU A 339 -18.99 -32.40 1.97
N THR A 340 -20.26 -32.51 1.54
CA THR A 340 -20.69 -33.45 0.50
C THR A 340 -20.15 -33.07 -0.89
N ALA A 341 -19.61 -31.85 -1.03
CA ALA A 341 -18.88 -31.45 -2.22
C ALA A 341 -17.54 -32.19 -2.37
N PHE A 342 -17.06 -32.85 -1.32
CA PHE A 342 -15.84 -33.66 -1.33
C PHE A 342 -16.17 -35.15 -1.20
N PRO A 343 -15.29 -36.05 -1.66
CA PRO A 343 -15.43 -37.49 -1.42
C PRO A 343 -15.57 -37.81 0.07
N GLU A 344 -16.11 -38.98 0.41
CA GLU A 344 -16.13 -39.44 1.80
C GLU A 344 -14.71 -39.53 2.39
N PRO A 345 -14.54 -39.30 3.71
CA PRO A 345 -13.24 -39.41 4.36
C PRO A 345 -12.60 -40.78 4.12
N ALA A 346 -11.32 -40.79 3.74
CA ALA A 346 -10.54 -42.02 3.68
C ALA A 346 -10.49 -42.73 5.05
N ALA A 347 -10.18 -44.03 5.07
CA ALA A 347 -10.12 -44.84 6.31
C ALA A 347 -9.20 -44.26 7.41
N GLY A 348 -8.20 -43.46 7.03
CA GLY A 348 -7.33 -42.74 7.96
C GLY A 348 -7.97 -41.52 8.64
N GLY A 349 -9.21 -41.17 8.28
CA GLY A 349 -9.99 -40.04 8.78
C GLY A 349 -9.63 -38.69 8.14
N ARG A 350 -10.40 -37.67 8.54
CA ARG A 350 -10.31 -36.31 8.00
C ARG A 350 -10.33 -35.28 9.12
N VAL A 351 -9.46 -34.27 9.00
CA VAL A 351 -9.47 -33.08 9.86
C VAL A 351 -9.84 -31.85 9.04
N MET A 352 -10.67 -30.97 9.60
CA MET A 352 -11.08 -29.73 8.94
C MET A 352 -10.32 -28.53 9.50
N LEU A 353 -9.87 -27.63 8.61
CA LEU A 353 -9.17 -26.42 8.99
C LEU A 353 -9.68 -25.20 8.22
N LEU A 354 -9.80 -24.06 8.90
CA LEU A 354 -9.98 -22.76 8.28
C LEU A 354 -8.63 -22.10 8.01
N LEU A 355 -8.37 -21.76 6.76
CA LEU A 355 -7.20 -21.02 6.30
C LEU A 355 -7.12 -19.70 7.05
N SER A 356 -6.11 -19.61 7.92
CA SER A 356 -5.90 -18.49 8.84
C SER A 356 -4.49 -18.55 9.42
N ASN A 357 -3.97 -17.39 9.81
CA ASN A 357 -2.71 -17.28 10.56
C ASN A 357 -3.00 -16.95 12.03
N PRO A 358 -2.13 -17.39 12.96
CA PRO A 358 -2.29 -17.19 14.41
C PRO A 358 -2.06 -15.75 14.88
#